data_AF-K1V1X5-F1
#
_entry.id   AF-K1V1X5-F1
#
_cell.length_a   1.000
_cell.length_b   1.000
_cell.length_c   1.000
_cell.angle_alpha   90.00
_cell.angle_beta   90.00
_cell.angle_gamma   90.00
#
_symmetry.space_group_name_H-M   'P 1'
#
loop_
_entity.id
_entity.type
_entity.pdbx_description
1 polymer ?
#
loop_
_entity_poly.entity_id
_entity_poly.type
_entity_poly.pdbx_seq_one_letter_code
_entity_poly.pdbx_strand_id
1 'polypeptide(L)'
;NESINEIISSKYDYINFMKDEKDNYIAFKNEEKEKFDNWFTKFDEEYNDFMNNSRKNLSNLEKTYSEKLKVEEPSKFMLEKSNEYKKKTIHWAIAIVTVSAILLVSLGFILSPKIEFGKKVITVNLFSTEMPVYSSIIILSMICLIIYVIRIFIKIMMSSKHLSEEYRQKYVLTYFYLSLVNSGNLDEKLGNIILSLLFTKADTGLIKTDSSNEYESLIKTLTSV
;
A
#
# COMPACT_ATOMS: atom_id res chain seq x y z
N ASN A 1 14.70 -39.50 99.05
CA ASN A 1 13.95 -40.14 97.94
C ASN A 1 13.01 -39.18 97.24
N GLU A 2 12.21 -38.40 97.97
CA GLU A 2 11.22 -37.49 97.38
C GLU A 2 11.83 -36.34 96.54
N SER A 3 12.84 -35.63 97.07
CA SER A 3 13.52 -34.55 96.32
C SER A 3 14.31 -35.03 95.10
N ILE A 4 14.84 -36.25 95.14
CA ILE A 4 15.57 -36.84 94.01
C ILE A 4 14.59 -37.18 92.87
N ASN A 5 13.41 -37.72 93.21
CA ASN A 5 12.36 -37.99 92.22
C ASN A 5 11.81 -36.71 91.59
N GLU A 6 11.69 -35.63 92.36
CA GLU A 6 11.22 -34.32 91.89
C GLU A 6 12.21 -33.69 90.89
N ILE A 7 13.51 -33.76 91.18
CA ILE A 7 14.57 -33.33 90.26
C ILE A 7 14.55 -34.15 88.97
N ILE A 8 14.37 -35.47 89.07
CA ILE A 8 14.28 -36.36 87.91
C ILE A 8 13.06 -36.00 87.04
N SER A 9 11.89 -35.76 87.65
CA SER A 9 10.68 -35.33 86.94
C SER A 9 10.90 -34.02 86.19
N SER A 10 11.44 -33.00 86.87
CA SER A 10 11.70 -31.69 86.23
C SER A 10 12.66 -31.79 85.04
N LYS A 11 13.64 -32.70 85.12
CA LYS A 11 14.58 -32.95 84.02
C LYS A 11 13.88 -33.60 82.83
N TYR A 12 12.97 -34.54 83.05
CA TYR A 12 12.17 -35.15 81.99
C TYR A 12 11.22 -34.14 81.35
N ASP A 13 10.59 -33.27 82.14
CA ASP A 13 9.72 -32.21 81.64
C ASP A 13 10.49 -31.21 80.77
N TYR A 14 11.69 -30.81 81.20
CA TYR A 14 12.55 -29.92 80.42
C TYR A 14 13.03 -30.57 79.12
N ILE A 15 13.41 -31.87 79.16
CA ILE A 15 13.80 -32.61 77.95
C ILE A 15 12.63 -32.70 76.97
N ASN A 16 11.41 -32.96 77.45
CA ASN A 16 10.22 -33.03 76.61
C ASN A 16 9.88 -31.65 76.02
N PHE A 17 9.97 -30.58 76.81
CA PHE A 17 9.78 -29.21 76.34
C PHE A 17 10.76 -28.85 75.21
N MET A 18 12.05 -29.09 75.41
CA MET A 18 13.08 -28.81 74.39
C MET A 18 12.88 -29.63 73.11
N LYS A 19 12.30 -30.83 73.22
CA LYS A 19 12.00 -31.71 72.09
C LYS A 19 10.80 -31.18 71.29
N ASP A 20 9.75 -30.77 71.97
CA ASP A 20 8.56 -30.16 71.38
C ASP A 20 8.88 -28.82 70.68
N GLU A 21 9.69 -27.98 71.30
CA GLU A 21 10.11 -26.70 70.73
C GLU A 21 10.97 -26.89 69.47
N LYS A 22 11.85 -27.90 69.48
CA LYS A 22 12.62 -28.31 68.30
C LYS A 22 11.70 -28.81 67.17
N ASP A 23 10.72 -29.66 67.50
CA ASP A 23 9.80 -30.22 66.50
C ASP A 23 8.90 -29.11 65.90
N ASN A 24 8.44 -28.17 66.73
CA ASN A 24 7.72 -26.96 66.27
C ASN A 24 8.59 -26.08 65.37
N TYR A 25 9.87 -25.87 65.70
CA TYR A 25 10.78 -25.11 64.84
C TYR A 25 11.02 -25.79 63.49
N ILE A 26 11.17 -27.12 63.49
CA ILE A 26 11.32 -27.89 62.25
C ILE A 26 10.04 -27.78 61.40
N ALA A 27 8.87 -27.88 62.02
CA ALA A 27 7.59 -27.74 61.33
C ALA A 27 7.44 -26.34 60.70
N PHE A 28 7.68 -25.28 61.47
CA PHE A 28 7.65 -23.89 60.99
C PHE A 28 8.63 -23.67 59.82
N LYS A 29 9.86 -24.15 59.96
CA LYS A 29 10.88 -24.02 58.91
C LYS A 29 10.46 -24.72 57.62
N ASN A 30 9.87 -25.90 57.72
CA ASN A 30 9.41 -26.65 56.55
C ASN A 30 8.22 -25.94 55.88
N GLU A 31 7.28 -25.41 56.65
CA GLU A 31 6.13 -24.66 56.14
C GLU A 31 6.56 -23.39 55.40
N GLU A 32 7.48 -22.60 55.98
CA GLU A 32 8.02 -21.40 55.33
C GLU A 32 8.82 -21.74 54.07
N LYS A 33 9.57 -22.85 54.08
CA LYS A 33 10.28 -23.33 52.90
C LYS A 33 9.30 -23.72 51.79
N GLU A 34 8.22 -24.42 52.13
CA GLU A 34 7.20 -24.80 51.15
C GLU A 34 6.48 -23.58 50.56
N LYS A 35 6.16 -22.57 51.38
CA LYS A 35 5.62 -21.30 50.92
C LYS A 35 6.59 -20.58 49.98
N PHE A 36 7.87 -20.54 50.33
CA PHE A 36 8.91 -19.91 49.51
C PHE A 36 9.10 -20.65 48.19
N ASP A 37 9.22 -21.98 48.21
CA ASP A 37 9.37 -22.78 47.00
C ASP A 37 8.14 -22.60 46.09
N ASN A 38 6.91 -22.64 46.64
CA ASN A 38 5.69 -22.37 45.87
C ASN A 38 5.65 -20.95 45.29
N TRP A 39 6.03 -19.93 46.06
CA TRP A 39 6.11 -18.55 45.58
C TRP A 39 7.16 -18.39 44.47
N PHE A 40 8.35 -18.96 44.66
CA PHE A 40 9.44 -18.90 43.70
C PHE A 40 9.07 -19.60 42.39
N THR A 41 8.43 -20.78 42.49
CA THR A 41 7.98 -21.53 41.31
C THR A 41 6.93 -20.76 40.52
N LYS A 42 5.93 -20.17 41.21
CA LYS A 42 4.92 -19.31 40.54
C LYS A 42 5.55 -18.07 39.92
N PHE A 43 6.47 -17.42 40.63
CA PHE A 43 7.15 -16.24 40.12
C PHE A 43 8.00 -16.57 38.88
N ASP A 44 8.71 -17.70 38.88
CA ASP A 44 9.50 -18.14 37.74
C ASP A 44 8.61 -18.48 36.54
N GLU A 45 7.46 -19.12 36.76
CA GLU A 45 6.45 -19.36 35.72
C GLU A 45 5.90 -18.05 35.13
N GLU A 46 5.45 -17.11 35.97
CA GLU A 46 4.94 -15.81 35.53
C GLU A 46 6.01 -14.98 34.81
N TYR A 47 7.24 -14.97 35.32
CA TYR A 47 8.35 -14.27 34.71
C TYR A 47 8.71 -14.88 33.34
N ASN A 48 8.80 -16.21 33.25
CA ASN A 48 9.07 -16.89 32.00
C ASN A 48 7.95 -16.67 30.98
N ASP A 49 6.69 -16.68 31.41
CA ASP A 49 5.55 -16.43 30.52
C ASP A 49 5.52 -14.98 30.04
N PHE A 50 5.75 -14.01 30.94
CA PHE A 50 5.90 -12.60 30.59
C PHE A 50 7.06 -12.35 29.63
N MET A 51 8.23 -12.95 29.89
CA MET A 51 9.41 -12.81 29.04
C MET A 51 9.20 -13.44 27.67
N ASN A 52 8.58 -14.62 27.60
CA ASN A 52 8.25 -15.26 26.33
C ASN A 52 7.23 -14.44 25.55
N ASN A 53 6.19 -13.94 26.20
CA ASN A 53 5.16 -13.13 25.55
C ASN A 53 5.73 -11.79 25.06
N SER A 54 6.59 -11.15 25.86
CA SER A 54 7.28 -9.90 25.48
C SER A 54 8.22 -10.12 24.29
N ARG A 55 8.99 -11.22 24.27
CA ARG A 55 9.85 -11.58 23.13
C ARG A 55 9.04 -11.84 21.86
N LYS A 56 7.92 -12.57 21.96
CA LYS A 56 7.01 -12.82 20.83
C LYS A 56 6.44 -11.51 20.29
N ASN A 57 5.96 -10.63 21.17
CA ASN A 57 5.41 -9.34 20.78
C ASN A 57 6.46 -8.43 20.13
N LEU A 58 7.67 -8.38 20.67
CA LEU A 58 8.76 -7.60 20.10
C LEU A 58 9.17 -8.11 18.71
N SER A 59 9.30 -9.44 18.55
CA SER A 59 9.62 -10.06 17.26
C SER A 59 8.53 -9.81 16.21
N ASN A 60 7.25 -9.95 16.60
CA ASN A 60 6.12 -9.62 15.73
C ASN A 60 6.14 -8.14 15.32
N LEU A 61 6.39 -7.24 16.27
CA LEU A 61 6.46 -5.80 16.01
C LEU A 61 7.59 -5.47 15.04
N GLU A 62 8.79 -6.02 15.25
CA GLU A 62 9.95 -5.83 14.38
C GLU A 62 9.66 -6.31 12.95
N LYS A 63 9.03 -7.49 12.80
CA LYS A 63 8.63 -8.04 11.51
C LYS A 63 7.63 -7.12 10.80
N THR A 64 6.57 -6.69 11.49
CA THR A 64 5.55 -5.77 10.93
C THR A 64 6.16 -4.43 10.52
N TYR A 65 7.06 -3.85 11.32
CA TYR A 65 7.72 -2.60 10.98
C TYR A 65 8.71 -2.74 9.81
N SER A 66 9.45 -3.85 9.74
CA SER A 66 10.34 -4.16 8.62
C SER A 66 9.57 -4.31 7.31
N GLU A 67 8.44 -5.02 7.33
CA GLU A 67 7.55 -5.14 6.17
C GLU A 67 6.94 -3.78 5.79
N LYS A 68 6.49 -2.99 6.78
CA LYS A 68 6.00 -1.62 6.56
C LYS A 68 7.02 -0.75 5.83
N LEU A 69 8.26 -0.69 6.33
CA LEU A 69 9.32 0.12 5.72
C LEU A 69 9.63 -0.30 4.26
N LYS A 70 9.66 -1.60 3.98
CA LYS A 70 9.98 -2.13 2.65
C LYS A 70 8.99 -1.70 1.57
N VAL A 71 7.71 -1.58 1.88
CA VAL A 71 6.65 -1.28 0.89
C VAL A 71 6.06 0.13 1.00
N GLU A 72 6.08 0.75 2.18
CA GLU A 72 5.49 2.08 2.36
C GLU A 72 6.30 3.17 1.64
N GLU A 73 7.63 3.18 1.76
CA GLU A 73 8.48 4.14 1.08
C GLU A 73 8.31 4.15 -0.45
N PRO A 74 8.41 3.01 -1.16
CA PRO A 74 8.16 2.99 -2.60
C PRO A 74 6.71 3.36 -2.95
N SER A 75 5.73 3.06 -2.10
CA SER A 75 4.34 3.46 -2.34
C SER A 75 4.14 4.98 -2.28
N LYS A 76 4.81 5.68 -1.36
CA LYS A 76 4.78 7.15 -1.27
C LYS A 76 5.36 7.78 -2.53
N PHE A 77 6.47 7.24 -3.03
CA PHE A 77 7.05 7.66 -4.31
C PHE A 77 6.09 7.44 -5.48
N MET A 78 5.39 6.29 -5.52
CA MET A 78 4.37 6.02 -6.54
C MET A 78 3.20 7.01 -6.47
N LEU A 79 2.74 7.37 -5.27
CA LEU A 79 1.69 8.39 -5.08
C LEU A 79 2.14 9.76 -5.59
N GLU A 80 3.37 10.16 -5.27
CA GLU A 80 3.94 11.41 -5.76
C GLU A 80 4.00 11.43 -7.28
N LYS A 81 4.52 10.35 -7.90
CA LYS A 81 4.55 10.19 -9.36
C LYS A 81 3.15 10.20 -9.97
N SER A 82 2.17 9.52 -9.35
CA SER A 82 0.78 9.55 -9.81
C SER A 82 0.24 10.98 -9.88
N ASN A 83 0.50 11.79 -8.84
CA ASN A 83 0.09 13.20 -8.81
C ASN A 83 0.83 14.05 -9.86
N GLU A 84 2.12 13.79 -10.10
CA GLU A 84 2.91 14.43 -11.15
C GLU A 84 2.31 14.14 -12.55
N TYR A 85 2.02 12.87 -12.85
CA TYR A 85 1.42 12.48 -14.13
C TYR A 85 -0.01 12.96 -14.28
N LYS A 86 -0.78 13.08 -13.19
CA LYS A 86 -2.11 13.71 -13.22
C LYS A 86 -2.02 15.18 -13.63
N LYS A 87 -1.06 15.93 -13.08
CA LYS A 87 -0.81 17.32 -13.48
C LYS A 87 -0.39 17.41 -14.96
N LYS A 88 0.52 16.53 -15.40
CA LYS A 88 0.92 16.44 -16.83
C LYS A 88 -0.27 16.13 -17.73
N THR A 89 -1.17 15.24 -17.32
CA THR A 89 -2.39 14.91 -18.06
C THR A 89 -3.28 16.13 -18.25
N ILE A 90 -3.49 16.92 -17.18
CA ILE A 90 -4.26 18.18 -17.25
C ILE A 90 -3.56 19.18 -18.17
N HIS A 91 -2.24 19.32 -18.07
CA HIS A 91 -1.46 20.20 -18.94
C HIS A 91 -1.59 19.80 -20.42
N TRP A 92 -1.47 18.51 -20.74
CA TRP A 92 -1.67 17.99 -22.09
C TRP A 92 -3.12 18.15 -22.58
N ALA A 93 -4.12 18.01 -21.70
CA ALA A 93 -5.51 18.26 -22.04
C ALA A 93 -5.75 19.73 -22.42
N ILE A 94 -5.17 20.67 -21.67
CA ILE A 94 -5.23 22.10 -21.99
C ILE A 94 -4.52 22.36 -23.33
N ALA A 95 -3.34 21.76 -23.54
CA ALA A 95 -2.60 21.89 -24.81
C ALA A 95 -3.42 21.40 -26.02
N ILE A 96 -4.18 20.31 -25.88
CA ILE A 96 -5.08 19.83 -26.95
C ILE A 96 -6.15 20.86 -27.28
N VAL A 97 -6.80 21.42 -26.26
CA VAL A 97 -7.87 22.41 -26.44
C VAL A 97 -7.32 23.68 -27.08
N THR A 98 -6.18 24.18 -26.63
CA THR A 98 -5.57 25.40 -27.18
C THR A 98 -5.09 25.19 -28.61
N VAL A 99 -4.43 24.07 -28.91
CA VAL A 99 -4.02 23.73 -30.29
C VAL A 99 -5.23 23.58 -31.19
N SER A 100 -6.29 22.89 -30.75
CA SER A 100 -7.51 22.74 -31.53
C SER A 100 -8.18 24.09 -31.83
N ALA A 101 -8.24 25.00 -30.85
CA ALA A 101 -8.80 26.34 -31.03
C ALA A 101 -7.98 27.20 -32.00
N ILE A 102 -6.65 27.25 -31.85
CA ILE A 102 -5.74 27.96 -32.76
C ILE A 102 -5.91 27.52 -34.21
N LEU A 103 -6.15 26.23 -34.37
CA LEU A 103 -6.15 25.58 -35.64
C LEU A 103 -7.52 25.79 -36.34
N LEU A 104 -8.62 25.82 -35.58
CA LEU A 104 -9.92 26.30 -36.08
C LEU A 104 -9.87 27.77 -36.51
N VAL A 105 -9.20 28.64 -35.74
CA VAL A 105 -9.00 30.05 -36.09
C VAL A 105 -8.16 30.20 -37.36
N SER A 106 -7.08 29.43 -37.49
CA SER A 106 -6.23 29.41 -38.69
C SER A 106 -7.03 28.99 -39.93
N LEU A 107 -7.87 27.96 -39.81
CA LEU A 107 -8.75 27.53 -40.89
C LEU A 107 -9.74 28.63 -41.27
N GLY A 108 -10.40 29.27 -40.29
CA GLY A 108 -11.29 30.40 -40.54
C GLY A 108 -10.60 31.61 -41.17
N PHE A 109 -9.34 31.85 -40.85
CA PHE A 109 -8.52 32.90 -41.47
C PHE A 109 -8.19 32.58 -42.92
N ILE A 110 -7.77 31.35 -43.23
CA ILE A 110 -7.47 30.89 -44.61
C ILE A 110 -8.71 30.97 -45.50
N LEU A 111 -9.88 30.62 -44.97
CA LEU A 111 -11.15 30.74 -45.68
C LEU A 111 -11.71 32.17 -45.68
N SER A 112 -11.06 33.15 -45.05
CA SER A 112 -11.57 34.53 -45.01
C SER A 112 -11.58 35.17 -46.41
N PRO A 113 -12.63 35.91 -46.80
CA PRO A 113 -12.74 36.52 -48.13
C PRO A 113 -11.70 37.62 -48.41
N LYS A 114 -10.92 38.02 -47.39
CA LYS A 114 -9.82 38.99 -47.51
C LYS A 114 -8.56 38.39 -48.16
N ILE A 115 -8.40 37.07 -48.14
CA ILE A 115 -7.26 36.38 -48.74
C ILE A 115 -7.66 35.92 -50.14
N GLU A 116 -6.79 36.08 -51.13
CA GLU A 116 -7.07 35.75 -52.54
C GLU A 116 -7.50 34.29 -52.73
N PHE A 117 -6.92 33.39 -51.93
CA PHE A 117 -7.30 31.99 -51.84
C PHE A 117 -8.70 31.79 -51.23
N GLY A 118 -9.00 32.46 -50.11
CA GLY A 118 -10.31 32.40 -49.45
C GLY A 118 -11.44 33.00 -50.31
N LYS A 119 -11.15 34.08 -51.04
CA LYS A 119 -12.07 34.66 -52.02
C LYS A 119 -12.39 33.65 -53.12
N LYS A 120 -11.38 32.98 -53.70
CA LYS A 120 -11.55 31.95 -54.75
C LYS A 120 -12.33 30.72 -54.27
N VAL A 121 -12.15 30.33 -53.00
CA VAL A 121 -12.83 29.20 -52.34
C VAL A 121 -14.27 29.55 -51.90
N ILE A 122 -14.58 30.82 -51.62
CA ILE A 122 -15.94 31.26 -51.27
C ILE A 122 -16.76 31.58 -52.53
N THR A 123 -16.16 32.20 -53.55
CA THR A 123 -16.86 32.60 -54.79
C THR A 123 -17.19 31.40 -55.65
N VAL A 124 -16.33 30.37 -55.65
CA VAL A 124 -16.71 29.04 -56.12
C VAL A 124 -17.38 28.38 -54.94
N ASN A 125 -18.71 28.43 -54.88
CA ASN A 125 -19.49 27.72 -53.88
C ASN A 125 -18.84 26.35 -53.60
N LEU A 126 -18.68 25.94 -52.33
CA LEU A 126 -18.08 24.64 -51.95
C LEU A 126 -18.74 23.42 -52.63
N PHE A 127 -19.86 23.63 -53.33
CA PHE A 127 -20.67 22.67 -54.07
C PHE A 127 -20.86 23.01 -55.57
N SER A 128 -20.20 24.03 -56.11
CA SER A 128 -20.26 24.36 -57.53
C SER A 128 -19.13 23.67 -58.30
N THR A 129 -19.48 23.14 -59.47
CA THR A 129 -18.73 22.22 -60.35
C THR A 129 -17.39 22.75 -60.88
N GLU A 130 -16.98 23.98 -60.52
CA GLU A 130 -15.83 24.70 -61.09
C GLU A 130 -14.67 24.91 -60.10
N MET A 131 -14.64 24.19 -58.98
CA MET A 131 -13.49 24.24 -58.08
C MET A 131 -12.31 23.46 -58.69
N PRO A 132 -11.11 24.05 -58.85
CA PRO A 132 -9.95 23.29 -59.31
C PRO A 132 -9.69 22.16 -58.30
N VAL A 133 -9.74 20.91 -58.76
CA VAL A 133 -9.65 19.69 -57.92
C VAL A 133 -8.46 19.74 -56.96
N TYR A 134 -7.34 20.33 -57.40
CA TYR A 134 -6.13 20.53 -56.60
C TYR A 134 -6.33 21.37 -55.34
N SER A 135 -7.19 22.40 -55.37
CA SER A 135 -7.45 23.27 -54.21
C SER A 135 -8.27 22.57 -53.13
N SER A 136 -9.27 21.76 -53.52
CA SER A 136 -10.05 20.94 -52.59
C SER A 136 -9.21 19.84 -51.95
N ILE A 137 -8.33 19.20 -52.72
CA ILE A 137 -7.40 18.19 -52.22
C ILE A 137 -6.42 18.78 -51.20
N ILE A 138 -5.91 20.00 -51.43
CA ILE A 138 -5.01 20.67 -50.47
C ILE A 138 -5.70 20.94 -49.13
N ILE A 139 -6.95 21.45 -49.14
CA ILE A 139 -7.71 21.75 -47.93
C ILE A 139 -8.05 20.46 -47.17
N LEU A 140 -8.46 19.42 -47.90
CA LEU A 140 -8.77 18.11 -47.33
C LEU A 140 -7.51 17.42 -46.76
N SER A 141 -6.35 17.54 -47.41
CA SER A 141 -5.09 17.05 -46.86
C SER A 141 -4.72 17.77 -45.57
N MET A 142 -4.90 19.09 -45.54
CA MET A 142 -4.63 19.91 -44.36
C MET A 142 -5.54 19.52 -43.19
N ILE A 143 -6.86 19.36 -43.40
CA ILE A 143 -7.80 18.91 -42.34
C ILE A 143 -7.45 17.51 -41.81
N CYS A 144 -6.99 16.61 -42.69
CA CYS A 144 -6.55 15.28 -42.29
C CYS A 144 -5.28 15.33 -41.42
N LEU A 145 -4.30 16.16 -41.77
CA LEU A 145 -3.07 16.35 -40.99
C LEU A 145 -3.40 16.86 -39.58
N ILE A 146 -4.32 17.80 -39.49
CA ILE A 146 -4.84 18.37 -38.24
C ILE A 146 -5.41 17.28 -37.33
N ILE A 147 -6.33 16.47 -37.87
CA ILE A 147 -6.96 15.37 -37.12
C ILE A 147 -5.90 14.36 -36.66
N TYR A 148 -4.89 14.10 -37.49
CA TYR A 148 -3.78 13.21 -37.15
C TYR A 148 -2.94 13.75 -35.98
N VAL A 149 -2.63 15.04 -35.97
CA VAL A 149 -1.92 15.70 -34.87
C VAL A 149 -2.76 15.65 -33.58
N ILE A 150 -4.05 15.94 -33.64
CA ILE A 150 -4.94 15.83 -32.47
C ILE A 150 -4.92 14.38 -31.92
N ARG A 151 -4.97 13.38 -32.82
CA ARG A 151 -4.90 11.96 -32.45
C ARG A 151 -3.59 11.61 -31.71
N ILE A 152 -2.45 12.20 -32.08
CA ILE A 152 -1.17 11.96 -31.37
C ILE A 152 -1.25 12.47 -29.94
N PHE A 153 -1.78 13.68 -29.74
CA PHE A 153 -1.88 14.28 -28.41
C PHE A 153 -2.87 13.53 -27.52
N ILE A 154 -4.01 13.08 -28.06
CA ILE A 154 -4.97 12.24 -27.32
C ILE A 154 -4.28 10.97 -26.82
N LYS A 155 -3.45 10.31 -27.66
CA LYS A 155 -2.70 9.12 -27.24
C LYS A 155 -1.71 9.42 -26.11
N ILE A 156 -0.98 10.54 -26.18
CA ILE A 156 -0.03 10.97 -25.14
C ILE A 156 -0.77 11.26 -23.82
N MET A 157 -1.89 11.97 -23.88
CA MET A 157 -2.74 12.27 -22.73
C MET A 157 -3.27 10.98 -22.08
N MET A 158 -3.81 10.06 -22.88
CA MET A 158 -4.30 8.76 -22.39
C MET A 158 -3.19 7.95 -21.74
N SER A 159 -1.98 7.97 -22.30
CA SER A 159 -0.81 7.30 -21.69
C SER A 159 -0.45 7.89 -20.32
N SER A 160 -0.38 9.22 -20.21
CA SER A 160 -0.09 9.89 -18.93
C SER A 160 -1.19 9.64 -17.89
N LYS A 161 -2.46 9.57 -18.32
CA LYS A 161 -3.59 9.26 -17.46
C LYS A 161 -3.53 7.82 -16.95
N HIS A 162 -3.28 6.86 -17.84
CA HIS A 162 -3.17 5.44 -17.49
C HIS A 162 -2.08 5.23 -16.44
N LEU A 163 -0.90 5.79 -16.69
CA LEU A 163 0.23 5.70 -15.78
C LEU A 163 -0.07 6.31 -14.40
N SER A 164 -0.80 7.42 -14.34
CA SER A 164 -1.25 8.00 -13.07
C SER A 164 -2.19 7.06 -12.30
N GLU A 165 -3.16 6.44 -12.97
CA GLU A 165 -4.11 5.56 -12.31
C GLU A 165 -3.45 4.25 -11.87
N GLU A 166 -2.55 3.67 -12.67
CA GLU A 166 -1.78 2.48 -12.28
C GLU A 166 -0.95 2.74 -11.02
N TYR A 167 -0.20 3.84 -10.95
CA TYR A 167 0.55 4.18 -9.74
C TYR A 167 -0.36 4.40 -8.53
N ARG A 168 -1.57 4.92 -8.74
CA ARG A 168 -2.57 5.09 -7.68
C ARG A 168 -3.12 3.75 -7.21
N GLN A 169 -3.40 2.83 -8.12
CA GLN A 169 -3.85 1.47 -7.79
C GLN A 169 -2.78 0.72 -7.00
N LYS A 170 -1.51 0.82 -7.40
CA LYS A 170 -0.38 0.23 -6.66
C LYS A 170 -0.22 0.80 -5.26
N TYR A 171 -0.44 2.10 -5.09
CA TYR A 171 -0.49 2.72 -3.77
C TYR A 171 -1.61 2.11 -2.90
N VAL A 172 -2.84 2.01 -3.42
CA VAL A 172 -3.96 1.40 -2.69
C VAL A 172 -3.68 -0.08 -2.36
N LEU A 173 -3.13 -0.83 -3.31
CA LEU A 173 -2.76 -2.23 -3.13
C LEU A 173 -1.69 -2.41 -2.05
N THR A 174 -0.75 -1.45 -1.92
CA THR A 174 0.24 -1.45 -0.84
C THR A 174 -0.42 -1.30 0.53
N TYR A 175 -1.36 -0.36 0.66
CA TYR A 175 -2.10 -0.17 1.91
C TYR A 175 -2.95 -1.40 2.25
N PHE A 176 -3.56 -2.02 1.24
CA PHE A 176 -4.28 -3.27 1.41
C PHE A 176 -3.35 -4.39 1.91
N TYR A 177 -2.19 -4.59 1.27
CA TYR A 177 -1.16 -5.53 1.73
C TYR A 177 -0.77 -5.28 3.19
N LEU A 178 -0.44 -4.03 3.53
CA LEU A 178 -0.03 -3.66 4.89
C LEU A 178 -1.15 -3.88 5.92
N SER A 179 -2.42 -3.68 5.53
CA SER A 179 -3.57 -3.98 6.39
C SER A 179 -3.76 -5.48 6.64
N LEU A 180 -3.47 -6.31 5.63
CA LEU A 180 -3.50 -7.78 5.75
C LEU A 180 -2.36 -8.29 6.63
N VAL A 181 -1.15 -7.75 6.45
CA VAL A 181 0.01 -8.02 7.34
C VAL A 181 -0.36 -7.69 8.79
N ASN A 182 -0.90 -6.49 9.03
CA ASN A 182 -1.21 -6.03 10.38
C ASN A 182 -2.35 -6.82 11.05
N SER A 183 -3.31 -7.33 10.26
CA SER A 183 -4.41 -8.16 10.79
C SER A 183 -4.03 -9.63 10.96
N GLY A 184 -2.82 -10.05 10.55
CA GLY A 184 -2.36 -11.43 10.65
C GLY A 184 -3.06 -12.41 9.70
N ASN A 185 -3.91 -11.92 8.79
CA ASN A 185 -4.71 -12.73 7.86
C ASN A 185 -4.02 -12.95 6.51
N LEU A 186 -2.70 -12.82 6.45
CA LEU A 186 -1.98 -12.86 5.18
C LEU A 186 -1.57 -14.29 4.84
N ASP A 187 -2.33 -14.90 3.93
CA ASP A 187 -1.93 -16.16 3.28
C ASP A 187 -0.68 -15.93 2.41
N GLU A 188 0.30 -16.82 2.51
CA GLU A 188 1.61 -16.68 1.86
C GLU A 188 1.48 -16.63 0.33
N LYS A 189 0.51 -17.37 -0.23
CA LYS A 189 0.17 -17.35 -1.65
C LYS A 189 -0.42 -16.01 -2.07
N LEU A 190 -1.35 -15.46 -1.30
CA LEU A 190 -1.95 -14.15 -1.55
C LEU A 190 -0.91 -13.02 -1.44
N GLY A 191 -0.02 -13.09 -0.44
CA GLY A 191 1.10 -12.17 -0.26
C GLY A 191 2.01 -12.12 -1.48
N ASN A 192 2.44 -13.28 -1.99
CA ASN A 192 3.30 -13.37 -3.16
C ASN A 192 2.63 -12.81 -4.43
N ILE A 193 1.34 -13.04 -4.61
CA ILE A 193 0.56 -12.48 -5.73
C ILE A 193 0.53 -10.95 -5.63
N ILE A 194 0.16 -10.40 -4.46
CA ILE A 194 0.11 -8.95 -4.25
C ILE A 194 1.49 -8.31 -4.47
N LEU A 195 2.56 -8.96 -4.00
CA LEU A 195 3.93 -8.48 -4.15
C LEU A 195 4.37 -8.48 -5.62
N SER A 196 4.07 -9.55 -6.37
CA SER A 196 4.35 -9.64 -7.81
C SER A 196 3.68 -8.51 -8.60
N LEU A 197 2.42 -8.22 -8.27
CA LEU A 197 1.65 -7.12 -8.85
C LEU A 197 2.17 -5.74 -8.40
N LEU A 198 2.67 -5.60 -7.18
CA LEU A 198 3.31 -4.35 -6.79
C LEU A 198 4.53 -4.03 -7.65
N PHE A 199 5.32 -5.03 -7.99
CA PHE A 199 6.58 -4.86 -8.72
C PHE A 199 6.52 -5.07 -10.23
N THR A 200 5.37 -5.45 -10.82
CA THR A 200 5.31 -5.55 -12.29
C THR A 200 5.48 -4.17 -12.92
N LYS A 201 6.00 -4.12 -14.15
CA LYS A 201 6.19 -2.86 -14.87
C LYS A 201 4.84 -2.17 -15.13
N ALA A 202 4.82 -0.84 -15.01
CA ALA A 202 3.67 -0.02 -15.35
C ALA A 202 3.47 0.01 -16.88
N ASP A 203 2.23 -0.21 -17.33
CA ASP A 203 1.84 -0.14 -18.72
C ASP A 203 1.63 1.33 -19.08
N THR A 204 2.63 1.92 -19.72
CA THR A 204 2.40 3.20 -20.40
C THR A 204 1.54 2.83 -21.60
N GLY A 205 0.24 3.17 -21.70
CA GLY A 205 -0.68 2.66 -22.75
C GLY A 205 -0.28 2.78 -24.25
N LEU A 206 0.96 3.18 -24.55
CA LEU A 206 1.72 3.06 -25.80
C LEU A 206 2.59 1.79 -25.90
N ILE A 207 3.08 1.23 -24.79
CA ILE A 207 3.90 0.02 -24.67
C ILE A 207 3.10 -0.94 -23.80
N LYS A 208 2.34 -1.83 -24.44
CA LYS A 208 1.56 -2.84 -23.74
C LYS A 208 2.49 -3.83 -23.05
N THR A 209 2.26 -4.04 -21.76
CA THR A 209 2.81 -5.17 -21.00
C THR A 209 1.66 -6.13 -20.73
N ASP A 210 1.85 -7.43 -20.98
CA ASP A 210 0.80 -8.46 -20.88
C ASP A 210 0.14 -8.56 -19.49
N SER A 211 0.70 -7.91 -18.48
CA SER A 211 0.26 -7.90 -17.09
C SER A 211 -0.93 -6.99 -16.76
N SER A 212 -1.32 -6.05 -17.63
CA SER A 212 -2.41 -5.08 -17.34
C SER A 212 -3.78 -5.74 -17.10
N ASN A 213 -4.06 -6.86 -17.77
CA ASN A 213 -5.29 -7.63 -17.60
C ASN A 213 -5.40 -8.29 -16.21
N GLU A 214 -4.28 -8.61 -15.58
CA GLU A 214 -4.23 -9.34 -14.31
C GLU A 214 -4.66 -8.44 -13.13
N TYR A 215 -4.25 -7.16 -13.15
CA TYR A 215 -4.69 -6.14 -12.18
C TYR A 215 -6.19 -5.89 -12.20
N GLU A 216 -6.74 -5.72 -13.40
CA GLU A 216 -8.17 -5.43 -13.57
C GLU A 216 -9.02 -6.61 -13.07
N SER A 217 -8.58 -7.84 -13.35
CA SER A 217 -9.25 -9.04 -12.85
C SER A 217 -9.22 -9.15 -11.31
N LEU A 218 -8.10 -8.82 -10.66
CA LEU A 218 -7.96 -8.89 -9.21
C LEU A 218 -8.69 -7.77 -8.49
N ILE A 219 -8.58 -6.52 -8.96
CA ILE A 219 -9.38 -5.41 -8.44
C ILE A 219 -10.86 -5.77 -8.53
N LYS A 220 -11.32 -6.29 -9.67
CA LYS A 220 -12.71 -6.68 -9.87
C LYS A 220 -13.15 -7.82 -8.95
N THR A 221 -12.29 -8.80 -8.71
CA THR A 221 -12.55 -9.90 -7.75
C THR A 221 -12.60 -9.39 -6.31
N LEU A 222 -11.74 -8.44 -5.94
CA LEU A 222 -11.67 -7.85 -4.59
C LEU A 222 -12.78 -6.83 -4.31
N THR A 223 -13.36 -6.23 -5.35
CA THR A 223 -14.49 -5.28 -5.24
C THR A 223 -15.86 -5.90 -5.54
N SER A 224 -15.91 -7.15 -6.01
CA SER A 224 -17.16 -7.89 -6.24
C SER A 224 -17.64 -8.68 -5.00
N VAL A 225 -16.98 -8.52 -3.85
CA VAL A 225 -17.39 -9.03 -2.54
C VAL A 225 -17.90 -7.87 -1.72
#